data_AF-A0AA46H1Q3-F1
#
_entry.id   AF-A0AA46H1Q3-F1
#
_cell.length_a   1.000
_cell.length_b   1.000
_cell.length_c   1.000
_cell.angle_alpha   90.00
_cell.angle_beta   90.00
_cell.angle_gamma   90.00
#
_symmetry.space_group_name_H-M   'P 1'
#
loop_
_entity.id
_entity.type
_entity.pdbx_description
1 polymer ?
#
loop_
_entity_poly.entity_id
_entity_poly.type
_entity_poly.pdbx_seq_one_letter_code
_entity_poly.pdbx_strand_id
1 'polypeptide(L)'
;MRVRFRYEGNSGWAAALCGISLSVVAVYQVVSLLARPVLLALSPAVLAMLTGSRTALVALGVLAAGRGEPWLLALVVSIASIMKFHWVYWWAGALWGEKVMIALAGGSPRAVKRVEQAEAVVRRYRVLAVALAYVPLPLPRELIYAFLGQSRVRLWIFVAVDVVAAVVTQVSFFAAGVALGEAALPLITFYAKWVGVFAVAVMALAGLRWWWGRSDKKVV
;
A
#
# COMPACT_ATOMS: atom_id res chain seq x y z
N MET A 1 -25.99 -25.80 -15.55
CA MET A 1 -25.34 -24.85 -16.48
C MET A 1 -23.84 -25.01 -16.29
N ARG A 2 -23.14 -25.50 -17.32
CA ARG A 2 -21.75 -26.00 -17.23
C ARG A 2 -20.81 -24.79 -17.08
N VAL A 3 -20.24 -24.59 -15.89
CA VAL A 3 -19.19 -23.59 -15.65
C VAL A 3 -18.01 -24.01 -16.53
N ARG A 4 -17.89 -23.40 -17.70
CA ARG A 4 -16.69 -23.53 -18.54
C ARG A 4 -15.56 -22.84 -17.79
N PHE A 5 -14.78 -23.61 -17.05
CA PHE A 5 -13.43 -23.22 -16.66
C PHE A 5 -12.59 -23.05 -17.93
N ARG A 6 -12.63 -21.85 -18.52
CA ARG A 6 -11.77 -21.49 -19.64
C ARG A 6 -10.55 -20.76 -19.09
N TYR A 7 -9.55 -21.53 -18.65
CA TYR A 7 -8.21 -20.99 -18.35
C TYR A 7 -7.09 -22.02 -18.63
N GLU A 8 -7.21 -22.77 -19.73
CA GLU A 8 -6.08 -23.43 -20.39
C GLU A 8 -5.36 -22.42 -21.30
N GLY A 9 -4.62 -21.46 -20.73
CA GLY A 9 -3.96 -20.47 -21.59
C GLY A 9 -3.21 -19.31 -20.93
N ASN A 10 -3.00 -19.31 -19.62
CA ASN A 10 -1.99 -18.40 -19.05
C ASN A 10 -0.72 -19.19 -18.83
N SER A 11 0.32 -18.84 -19.58
CA SER A 11 1.62 -19.48 -19.51
C SER A 11 2.16 -19.44 -18.08
N GLY A 12 2.76 -20.54 -17.61
CA GLY A 12 3.35 -20.61 -16.26
C GLY A 12 4.30 -19.45 -15.96
N TRP A 13 4.92 -18.86 -16.99
CA TRP A 13 5.78 -17.69 -16.87
C TRP A 13 5.06 -16.44 -16.37
N ALA A 14 3.80 -16.17 -16.76
CA ALA A 14 3.09 -14.97 -16.33
C ALA A 14 2.75 -15.01 -14.84
N ALA A 15 2.37 -16.20 -14.34
CA ALA A 15 2.16 -16.42 -12.91
C ALA A 15 3.48 -16.31 -12.13
N ALA A 16 4.58 -16.87 -12.66
CA ALA A 16 5.90 -16.76 -12.04
C ALA A 16 6.38 -15.30 -11.96
N LEU A 17 6.26 -14.52 -13.04
CA LEU A 17 6.62 -13.09 -13.05
C LEU A 17 5.80 -12.26 -12.08
N CYS A 18 4.49 -12.52 -11.99
CA CYS A 18 3.64 -11.84 -11.01
C CYS A 18 4.06 -12.18 -9.57
N GLY A 19 4.37 -13.46 -9.31
CA GLY A 19 4.86 -13.92 -8.00
C GLY A 19 6.18 -13.25 -7.62
N ILE A 20 7.15 -13.22 -8.55
CA ILE A 20 8.44 -12.53 -8.36
C ILE A 20 8.21 -11.05 -8.08
N SER A 21 7.32 -10.41 -8.83
CA SER A 21 6.99 -8.99 -8.64
C SER A 21 6.46 -8.74 -7.22
N LEU A 22 5.53 -9.56 -6.74
CA LEU A 22 5.02 -9.48 -5.38
C LEU A 22 6.11 -9.70 -4.32
N SER A 23 7.02 -10.65 -4.53
CA SER A 23 8.16 -10.87 -3.63
C SER A 23 9.09 -9.65 -3.58
N VAL A 24 9.39 -9.03 -4.71
CA VAL A 24 10.20 -7.80 -4.78
C VAL A 24 9.49 -6.65 -4.04
N VAL A 25 8.18 -6.49 -4.23
CA VAL A 25 7.40 -5.49 -3.49
C VAL A 25 7.43 -5.78 -1.99
N ALA A 26 7.26 -7.03 -1.56
CA ALA A 26 7.30 -7.40 -0.16
C ALA A 26 8.66 -7.06 0.48
N VAL A 27 9.76 -7.40 -0.18
CA VAL A 27 11.12 -7.05 0.27
C VAL A 27 11.28 -5.53 0.36
N TYR A 28 10.87 -4.80 -0.68
CA TYR A 28 10.91 -3.34 -0.69
C TYR A 28 10.12 -2.73 0.49
N GLN A 29 8.93 -3.26 0.79
CA GLN A 29 8.09 -2.76 1.88
C GLN A 29 8.71 -3.03 3.25
N VAL A 30 9.33 -4.20 3.44
CA VAL A 30 10.08 -4.51 4.67
C VAL A 30 11.25 -3.55 4.81
N VAL A 31 12.10 -3.41 3.79
CA VAL A 31 13.25 -2.48 3.83
C VAL A 31 12.78 -1.04 4.08
N SER A 32 11.71 -0.61 3.42
CA SER A 32 11.14 0.72 3.60
C SER A 32 10.58 0.92 5.01
N LEU A 33 9.98 -0.10 5.61
CA LEU A 33 9.49 -0.05 6.98
C LEU A 33 10.62 0.23 7.96
N LEU A 34 11.78 -0.42 7.75
CA LEU A 34 12.98 -0.24 8.56
C LEU A 34 13.64 1.12 8.33
N ALA A 35 13.65 1.59 7.08
CA ALA A 35 14.30 2.85 6.71
C ALA A 35 13.46 4.10 7.06
N ARG A 36 12.13 3.97 7.12
CA ARG A 36 11.18 5.06 7.41
C ARG A 36 11.57 5.96 8.58
N PRO A 37 11.87 5.46 9.80
CA PRO A 37 12.17 6.33 10.92
C PRO A 37 13.46 7.12 10.73
N VAL A 38 14.51 6.48 10.20
CA VAL A 38 15.79 7.14 9.94
C VAL A 38 15.64 8.21 8.86
N LEU A 39 14.97 7.86 7.76
CA LEU A 39 14.73 8.81 6.66
C LEU A 39 13.81 9.96 7.08
N LEU A 40 12.83 9.72 7.95
CA LEU A 40 11.97 10.78 8.47
C LEU A 40 12.77 11.79 9.32
N ALA A 41 13.75 11.31 10.09
CA ALA A 41 14.60 12.16 10.90
C ALA A 41 15.65 12.92 10.07
N LEU A 42 16.18 12.31 9.01
CA LEU A 42 17.23 12.90 8.15
C LEU A 42 16.65 13.83 7.07
N SER A 43 15.65 13.36 6.33
CA SER A 43 15.05 14.11 5.23
C SER A 43 13.64 13.61 4.90
N PRO A 44 12.60 14.30 5.40
CA PRO A 44 11.22 14.01 5.02
C PRO A 44 10.98 14.03 3.51
N ALA A 45 11.69 14.89 2.77
CA ALA A 45 11.63 14.94 1.32
C ALA A 45 12.06 13.61 0.69
N VAL A 46 13.21 13.07 1.08
CA VAL A 46 13.71 11.78 0.57
C VAL A 46 12.75 10.65 0.94
N LEU A 47 12.21 10.64 2.16
CA LEU A 47 11.25 9.63 2.56
C LEU A 47 9.95 9.69 1.73
N ALA A 48 9.43 10.89 1.47
CA ALA A 48 8.25 11.10 0.64
C ALA A 48 8.52 10.64 -0.80
N MET A 49 9.66 11.01 -1.38
CA MET A 49 10.06 10.58 -2.72
C MET A 49 10.24 9.08 -2.84
N LEU A 50 10.80 8.41 -1.83
CA LEU A 50 10.98 6.97 -1.88
C LEU A 50 9.67 6.23 -1.66
N THR A 51 8.87 6.61 -0.66
CA THR A 51 7.78 5.74 -0.18
C THR A 51 6.38 6.28 -0.44
N GLY A 52 6.24 7.55 -0.84
CA GLY A 52 4.96 8.23 -0.89
C GLY A 52 4.33 8.43 0.50
N SER A 53 5.15 8.43 1.56
CA SER A 53 4.68 8.46 2.95
C SER A 53 3.87 9.72 3.25
N ARG A 54 2.65 9.52 3.77
CA ARG A 54 1.74 10.61 4.18
C ARG A 54 2.32 11.46 5.30
N THR A 55 3.00 10.85 6.27
CA THR A 55 3.64 11.59 7.37
C THR A 55 4.83 12.40 6.88
N ALA A 56 5.56 11.88 5.90
CA ALA A 56 6.68 12.58 5.29
C ALA A 56 6.21 13.79 4.45
N LEU A 57 5.06 13.67 3.78
CA LEU A 57 4.45 14.78 3.07
C LEU A 57 3.96 15.91 3.97
N VAL A 58 3.34 15.58 5.11
CA VAL A 58 2.95 16.60 6.11
C VAL A 58 4.19 17.31 6.62
N ALA A 59 5.26 16.57 6.95
CA ALA A 59 6.52 17.15 7.38
C ALA A 59 7.17 18.01 6.30
N LEU A 60 7.15 17.56 5.03
CA LEU A 60 7.62 18.34 3.88
C LEU A 60 6.82 19.65 3.73
N GLY A 61 5.49 19.62 3.89
CA GLY A 61 4.65 20.81 3.83
C GLY A 61 4.95 21.82 4.93
N VAL A 62 5.18 21.35 6.15
CA VAL A 62 5.59 22.21 7.28
C VAL A 62 6.96 22.84 7.02
N LEU A 63 7.94 22.06 6.55
CA LEU A 63 9.27 22.58 6.21
C LEU A 63 9.25 23.56 5.04
N ALA A 64 8.41 23.30 4.03
CA ALA A 64 8.20 24.22 2.92
C ALA A 64 7.62 25.57 3.39
N ALA A 65 6.63 25.54 4.26
CA ALA A 65 5.99 26.75 4.78
C ALA A 65 6.88 27.54 5.76
N GLY A 66 7.61 26.85 6.64
CA GLY A 66 8.46 27.51 7.64
C GLY A 66 9.82 27.95 7.12
N ARG A 67 10.50 27.09 6.35
CA ARG A 67 11.89 27.29 5.96
C ARG A 67 12.09 27.52 4.47
N GLY A 68 11.03 27.48 3.66
CA GLY A 68 11.14 27.63 2.21
C GLY A 68 11.87 26.47 1.52
N GLU A 69 11.85 25.26 2.11
CA GLU A 69 12.52 24.10 1.52
C GLU A 69 11.94 23.72 0.14
N PRO A 70 12.77 23.27 -0.81
CA PRO A 70 12.30 22.86 -2.13
C PRO A 70 11.43 21.62 -2.04
N TRP A 71 10.15 21.77 -2.42
CA TRP A 71 9.13 20.72 -2.21
C TRP A 71 8.55 20.16 -3.50
N LEU A 72 8.58 20.90 -4.61
CA LEU A 72 7.84 20.54 -5.83
C LEU A 72 8.28 19.19 -6.41
N LEU A 73 9.59 18.99 -6.56
CA LEU A 73 10.15 17.72 -7.02
C LEU A 73 9.78 16.57 -6.07
N ALA A 74 9.88 16.80 -4.77
CA ALA A 74 9.57 15.79 -3.77
C ALA A 74 8.09 15.38 -3.81
N LEU A 75 7.18 16.35 -3.98
CA LEU A 75 5.76 16.11 -4.13
C LEU A 75 5.46 15.31 -5.40
N VAL A 76 5.98 15.73 -6.57
CA VAL A 76 5.75 15.03 -7.85
C VAL A 76 6.26 13.59 -7.80
N VAL A 77 7.48 13.38 -7.29
CA VAL A 77 8.06 12.04 -7.17
C VAL A 77 7.31 11.21 -6.14
N SER A 78 6.80 11.81 -5.06
CA SER A 78 6.01 11.09 -4.05
C SER A 78 4.69 10.54 -4.62
N ILE A 79 4.04 11.28 -5.52
CA ILE A 79 2.83 10.83 -6.24
C ILE A 79 3.15 9.61 -7.11
N ALA A 80 4.26 9.63 -7.84
CA ALA A 80 4.67 8.45 -8.61
C ALA A 80 5.03 7.27 -7.69
N SER A 81 5.74 7.55 -6.59
CA SER A 81 6.18 6.54 -5.64
C SER A 81 5.05 5.87 -4.88
N ILE A 82 3.97 6.59 -4.55
CA ILE A 82 2.84 5.96 -3.85
C ILE A 82 2.10 4.96 -4.74
N MET A 83 2.20 5.08 -6.07
CA MET A 83 1.46 4.28 -7.06
C MET A 83 2.23 3.11 -7.68
N LYS A 84 3.57 3.17 -7.66
CA LYS A 84 4.45 2.29 -8.47
C LYS A 84 4.22 0.79 -8.36
N PHE A 85 3.62 0.31 -7.28
CA PHE A 85 3.36 -1.12 -7.04
C PHE A 85 1.88 -1.51 -7.14
N HIS A 86 0.97 -0.55 -7.35
CA HIS A 86 -0.47 -0.82 -7.35
C HIS A 86 -0.90 -1.75 -8.48
N TRP A 87 -0.29 -1.58 -9.65
CA TRP A 87 -0.55 -2.41 -10.81
C TRP A 87 -0.16 -3.88 -10.57
N VAL A 88 0.84 -4.16 -9.71
CA VAL A 88 1.25 -5.53 -9.37
C VAL A 88 0.13 -6.24 -8.60
N TYR A 89 -0.49 -5.55 -7.64
CA TYR A 89 -1.62 -6.08 -6.89
C TYR A 89 -2.86 -6.25 -7.76
N TRP A 90 -3.13 -5.30 -8.66
CA TRP A 90 -4.17 -5.46 -9.68
C TRP A 90 -3.91 -6.69 -10.55
N TRP A 91 -2.67 -6.90 -10.99
CA TRP A 91 -2.30 -8.03 -11.83
C TRP A 91 -2.45 -9.37 -11.08
N ALA A 92 -2.03 -9.42 -9.82
CA ALA A 92 -2.24 -10.56 -8.93
C ALA A 92 -3.73 -10.91 -8.80
N GLY A 93 -4.58 -9.90 -8.62
CA GLY A 93 -6.03 -10.06 -8.61
C GLY A 93 -6.61 -10.58 -9.92
N ALA A 94 -6.12 -10.07 -11.06
CA ALA A 94 -6.54 -10.52 -12.38
C ALA A 94 -6.12 -11.98 -12.69
N LEU A 95 -5.00 -12.45 -12.12
CA LEU A 95 -4.48 -13.80 -12.32
C LEU A 95 -5.06 -14.84 -11.35
N TRP A 96 -5.20 -14.48 -10.07
CA TRP A 96 -5.52 -15.43 -9.00
C TRP A 96 -6.83 -15.16 -8.27
N GLY A 97 -7.46 -13.99 -8.45
CA GLY A 97 -8.59 -13.54 -7.63
C GLY A 97 -9.76 -14.53 -7.59
N GLU A 98 -10.17 -15.05 -8.75
CA GLU A 98 -11.27 -16.04 -8.83
C GLU A 98 -10.92 -17.33 -8.06
N LYS A 99 -9.69 -17.83 -8.21
CA LYS A 99 -9.23 -19.05 -7.53
C LYS A 99 -9.13 -18.87 -6.02
N VAL A 100 -8.59 -17.73 -5.58
CA VAL A 100 -8.48 -17.39 -4.15
C VAL A 100 -9.85 -17.27 -3.52
N MET A 101 -10.80 -16.61 -4.18
CA MET A 101 -12.16 -16.46 -3.64
C MET A 101 -12.92 -17.79 -3.62
N ILE A 102 -12.74 -18.66 -4.61
CA ILE A 102 -13.33 -20.02 -4.60
C ILE A 102 -12.71 -20.88 -3.49
N ALA A 103 -11.39 -20.81 -3.31
CA ALA A 103 -10.69 -21.52 -2.24
C ALA A 103 -11.16 -21.05 -0.85
N LEU A 104 -11.33 -19.73 -0.67
CA LEU A 104 -11.87 -19.14 0.57
C LEU A 104 -13.36 -19.45 0.78
N ALA A 105 -14.14 -19.56 -0.29
CA ALA A 105 -15.57 -19.85 -0.25
C ALA A 105 -15.90 -21.32 0.07
N GLY A 106 -14.89 -22.20 0.14
CA GLY A 106 -15.04 -23.60 0.56
C GLY A 106 -16.01 -24.42 -0.30
N GLY A 107 -16.25 -24.03 -1.56
CA GLY A 107 -17.13 -24.74 -2.48
C GLY A 107 -18.63 -24.56 -2.26
N SER A 108 -19.09 -23.71 -1.33
CA SER A 108 -20.52 -23.46 -1.12
C SER A 108 -21.12 -22.68 -2.31
N PRO A 109 -22.17 -23.20 -2.99
CA PRO A 109 -22.82 -22.51 -4.11
C PRO A 109 -23.38 -21.12 -3.73
N ARG A 110 -23.77 -20.94 -2.47
CA ARG A 110 -24.24 -19.65 -1.93
C ARG A 110 -23.09 -18.66 -1.78
N ALA A 111 -21.90 -19.13 -1.39
CA ALA A 111 -20.72 -18.29 -1.26
C ALA A 111 -20.22 -17.84 -2.64
N VAL A 112 -20.20 -18.73 -3.63
CA VAL A 112 -19.88 -18.38 -5.04
C VAL A 112 -20.82 -17.28 -5.57
N LYS A 113 -22.14 -17.43 -5.35
CA LYS A 113 -23.13 -16.42 -5.79
C LYS A 113 -22.93 -15.06 -5.09
N ARG A 114 -22.51 -15.04 -3.82
CA ARG A 114 -22.20 -13.79 -3.10
C ARG A 114 -20.93 -13.12 -3.66
N VAL A 115 -19.93 -13.91 -4.06
CA VAL A 115 -18.72 -13.39 -4.73
C VAL A 115 -19.08 -12.75 -6.07
N GLU A 116 -19.92 -13.40 -6.89
CA GLU A 116 -20.40 -12.83 -8.17
C GLU A 116 -21.19 -11.52 -7.97
N GLN A 117 -22.03 -11.45 -6.93
CA GLN A 117 -22.76 -10.24 -6.57
C GLN A 117 -21.82 -9.11 -6.13
N ALA A 118 -20.82 -9.43 -5.30
CA ALA A 118 -19.80 -8.47 -4.87
C ALA A 118 -18.96 -7.95 -6.07
N GLU A 119 -18.57 -8.84 -7.00
CA GLU A 119 -17.89 -8.46 -8.23
C GLU A 119 -18.74 -7.49 -9.08
N ALA A 120 -20.05 -7.75 -9.22
CA ALA A 120 -20.93 -6.85 -9.95
C ALA A 120 -21.04 -5.46 -9.29
N VAL A 121 -21.04 -5.38 -7.96
CA VAL A 121 -21.04 -4.12 -7.21
C VAL A 121 -19.71 -3.38 -7.40
N VAL A 122 -18.57 -4.05 -7.22
CA VAL A 122 -17.23 -3.46 -7.45
C VAL A 122 -17.10 -2.97 -8.89
N ARG A 123 -17.62 -3.73 -9.86
CA ARG A 123 -17.67 -3.37 -11.28
C ARG A 123 -18.54 -2.13 -11.57
N ARG A 124 -19.57 -1.89 -10.77
CA ARG A 124 -20.45 -0.72 -10.88
C ARG A 124 -19.85 0.51 -10.20
N TYR A 125 -19.15 0.32 -9.08
CA TYR A 125 -18.59 1.39 -8.25
C TYR A 125 -17.06 1.47 -8.32
N ARG A 126 -16.46 1.19 -9.47
CA ARG A 126 -14.99 1.09 -9.66
C ARG A 126 -14.24 2.34 -9.18
N VAL A 127 -14.80 3.53 -9.42
CA VAL A 127 -14.24 4.82 -9.00
C VAL A 127 -14.29 4.98 -7.47
N LEU A 128 -15.43 4.66 -6.87
CA LEU A 128 -15.64 4.68 -5.42
C LEU A 128 -14.76 3.65 -4.69
N ALA A 129 -14.55 2.48 -5.29
CA ALA A 129 -13.69 1.43 -4.74
C ALA A 129 -12.22 1.89 -4.67
N VAL A 130 -11.71 2.56 -5.70
CA VAL A 130 -10.35 3.14 -5.64
C VAL A 130 -10.30 4.28 -4.62
N ALA A 131 -11.30 5.17 -4.59
CA ALA A 131 -11.34 6.24 -3.58
C ALA A 131 -11.35 5.67 -2.14
N LEU A 132 -12.07 4.57 -1.89
CA LEU A 132 -12.07 3.85 -0.61
C LEU A 132 -10.69 3.29 -0.24
N ALA A 133 -9.81 2.99 -1.20
CA ALA A 133 -8.43 2.58 -0.90
C ALA A 133 -7.55 3.70 -0.31
N TYR A 134 -7.97 4.95 -0.49
CA TYR A 134 -7.29 6.11 0.06
C TYR A 134 -7.91 6.60 1.39
N VAL A 135 -9.16 6.23 1.66
CA VAL A 135 -9.79 6.38 2.98
C VAL A 135 -9.03 5.50 3.99
N PRO A 136 -8.75 5.99 5.21
CA PRO A 136 -8.13 5.19 6.27
C PRO A 136 -9.10 4.12 6.80
N LEU A 137 -9.41 3.13 5.97
CA LEU A 137 -10.07 1.90 6.39
C LEU A 137 -9.02 0.95 6.99
N PRO A 138 -9.38 0.09 7.94
CA PRO A 138 -8.48 -0.94 8.48
C PRO A 138 -8.15 -2.04 7.44
N LEU A 139 -8.60 -1.90 6.19
CA LEU A 139 -8.33 -2.81 5.11
C LEU A 139 -7.04 -2.40 4.37
N PRO A 140 -6.12 -3.35 4.11
CA PRO A 140 -4.99 -3.09 3.24
C PRO A 140 -5.46 -2.65 1.85
N ARG A 141 -5.02 -1.48 1.41
CA ARG A 141 -5.25 -0.93 0.06
C ARG A 141 -4.90 -1.92 -1.07
N GLU A 142 -3.89 -2.74 -0.83
CA GLU A 142 -3.41 -3.80 -1.71
C GLU A 142 -4.52 -4.82 -2.04
N LEU A 143 -5.37 -5.10 -1.05
CA LEU A 143 -6.51 -6.02 -1.20
C LEU A 143 -7.57 -5.43 -2.13
N ILE A 144 -7.84 -4.12 -2.02
CA ILE A 144 -8.81 -3.43 -2.88
C ILE A 144 -8.33 -3.46 -4.34
N TYR A 145 -7.04 -3.23 -4.57
CA TYR A 145 -6.45 -3.31 -5.91
C TYR A 145 -6.52 -4.73 -6.49
N ALA A 146 -6.28 -5.75 -5.68
CA ALA A 146 -6.48 -7.14 -6.09
C ALA A 146 -7.96 -7.44 -6.43
N PHE A 147 -8.91 -6.96 -5.65
CA PHE A 147 -10.34 -7.11 -5.96
C PHE A 147 -10.76 -6.41 -7.27
N LEU A 148 -10.16 -5.25 -7.56
CA LEU A 148 -10.38 -4.55 -8.83
C LEU A 148 -9.81 -5.34 -10.03
N GLY A 149 -8.65 -5.97 -9.84
CA GLY A 149 -8.06 -6.92 -10.79
C GLY A 149 -8.98 -8.11 -11.07
N GLN A 150 -9.47 -8.75 -10.00
CA GLN A 150 -10.40 -9.87 -10.07
C GLN A 150 -11.69 -9.51 -10.84
N SER A 151 -12.24 -8.32 -10.56
CA SER A 151 -13.48 -7.81 -11.18
C SER A 151 -13.31 -7.40 -12.66
N ARG A 152 -12.18 -7.75 -13.29
CA ARG A 152 -11.82 -7.45 -14.68
C ARG A 152 -11.94 -5.97 -15.04
N VAL A 153 -11.56 -5.08 -14.12
CA VAL A 153 -11.38 -3.66 -14.42
C VAL A 153 -10.22 -3.52 -15.41
N ARG A 154 -10.42 -2.80 -16.51
CA ARG A 154 -9.33 -2.54 -17.47
C ARG A 154 -8.19 -1.80 -16.77
N LEU A 155 -6.94 -2.23 -17.00
CA LEU A 155 -5.76 -1.67 -16.34
C LEU A 155 -5.65 -0.15 -16.48
N TRP A 156 -5.93 0.41 -17.66
CA TRP A 156 -5.84 1.85 -17.86
C TRP A 156 -6.89 2.65 -17.07
N ILE A 157 -8.10 2.09 -16.85
CA ILE A 157 -9.13 2.74 -16.01
C ILE A 157 -8.65 2.73 -14.57
N PHE A 158 -8.11 1.60 -14.12
CA PHE A 158 -7.53 1.46 -12.80
C PHE A 158 -6.42 2.50 -12.58
N VAL A 159 -5.43 2.56 -13.48
CA VAL A 159 -4.32 3.51 -13.40
C VAL A 159 -4.82 4.95 -13.43
N ALA A 160 -5.75 5.31 -14.31
CA ALA A 160 -6.27 6.68 -14.40
C ALA A 160 -6.94 7.13 -13.09
N VAL A 161 -7.79 6.29 -12.51
CA VAL A 161 -8.44 6.61 -11.23
C VAL A 161 -7.43 6.64 -10.08
N ASP A 162 -6.46 5.72 -10.09
CA ASP A 162 -5.39 5.65 -9.09
C ASP A 162 -4.48 6.89 -9.15
N VAL A 163 -4.20 7.45 -10.33
CA VAL A 163 -3.47 8.72 -10.50
C VAL A 163 -4.22 9.84 -9.83
N VAL A 164 -5.51 10.00 -10.13
CA VAL A 164 -6.32 11.09 -9.56
C VAL A 164 -6.38 10.96 -8.04
N ALA A 165 -6.63 9.75 -7.53
CA ALA A 165 -6.71 9.52 -6.09
C ALA A 165 -5.36 9.74 -5.38
N ALA A 166 -4.25 9.34 -6.01
CA ALA A 166 -2.90 9.60 -5.52
C ALA A 166 -2.60 11.10 -5.46
N VAL A 167 -2.87 11.85 -6.54
CA VAL A 167 -2.66 13.30 -6.60
C VAL A 167 -3.47 13.99 -5.50
N VAL A 168 -4.79 13.75 -5.46
CA VAL A 168 -5.67 14.38 -4.46
C VAL A 168 -5.18 14.10 -3.05
N THR A 169 -4.85 12.85 -2.74
CA THR A 169 -4.41 12.46 -1.40
C THR A 169 -3.06 13.08 -1.04
N GLN A 170 -2.05 12.93 -1.90
CA GLN A 170 -0.69 13.43 -1.63
C GLN A 170 -0.68 14.96 -1.50
N VAL A 171 -1.39 15.67 -2.40
CA VAL A 171 -1.55 17.12 -2.33
C VAL A 171 -2.29 17.52 -1.05
N SER A 172 -3.33 16.80 -0.64
CA SER A 172 -4.06 17.12 0.59
C SER A 172 -3.18 17.00 1.84
N PHE A 173 -2.36 15.94 1.95
CA PHE A 173 -1.44 15.77 3.08
C PHE A 173 -0.32 16.82 3.06
N PHE A 174 0.21 17.16 1.89
CA PHE A 174 1.17 18.25 1.76
C PHE A 174 0.56 19.60 2.16
N ALA A 175 -0.63 19.92 1.63
CA ALA A 175 -1.35 21.14 1.94
C ALA A 175 -1.73 21.24 3.42
N ALA A 176 -2.08 20.12 4.06
CA ALA A 176 -2.28 20.08 5.51
C ALA A 176 -1.00 20.45 6.26
N GLY A 177 0.17 19.97 5.81
CA GLY A 177 1.46 20.40 6.35
C GLY A 177 1.70 21.91 6.17
N VAL A 178 1.46 22.44 4.98
CA VAL A 178 1.60 23.88 4.71
C VAL A 178 0.66 24.71 5.59
N ALA A 179 -0.59 24.27 5.76
CA ALA A 179 -1.58 24.95 6.59
C ALA A 179 -1.26 24.93 8.08
N LEU A 180 -0.60 23.86 8.56
CA LEU A 180 -0.11 23.78 9.94
C LEU A 180 1.05 24.76 10.20
N GLY A 181 1.86 25.04 9.17
CA GLY A 181 2.96 26.00 9.23
C GLY A 181 4.00 25.68 10.31
N GLU A 182 4.74 26.70 10.74
CA GLU A 182 5.80 26.56 11.74
C GLU A 182 5.33 26.06 13.10
N ALA A 183 4.05 26.28 13.44
CA ALA A 183 3.49 25.86 14.72
C ALA A 183 3.56 24.34 14.93
N ALA A 184 3.60 23.55 13.85
CA ALA A 184 3.75 22.10 13.91
C ALA A 184 5.21 21.60 13.88
N LEU A 185 6.21 22.48 13.74
CA LEU A 185 7.63 22.09 13.75
C LEU A 185 8.03 21.32 15.02
N PRO A 186 7.65 21.75 16.25
CA PRO A 186 7.98 20.98 17.46
C PRO A 186 7.32 19.61 17.47
N LEU A 187 6.07 19.51 16.99
CA LEU A 187 5.32 18.26 16.91
C LEU A 187 5.94 17.28 15.92
N ILE A 188 6.34 17.76 14.73
CA ILE A 188 7.02 16.92 13.73
C ILE A 188 8.39 16.48 14.21
N THR A 189 9.14 17.36 14.87
CA THR A 189 10.47 17.02 15.40
C THR A 189 10.35 16.00 16.54
N PHE A 190 9.35 16.14 17.41
CA PHE A 190 9.00 15.16 18.43
C PHE A 190 8.60 13.82 17.79
N TYR A 191 7.72 13.84 16.80
CA TYR A 191 7.26 12.64 16.10
C TYR A 191 8.42 11.93 15.39
N ALA A 192 9.27 12.66 14.67
CA ALA A 192 10.46 12.11 14.00
C ALA A 192 11.43 11.47 14.98
N LYS A 193 11.65 12.09 16.16
CA LYS A 193 12.53 11.57 17.21
C LYS A 193 11.97 10.29 17.83
N TRP A 194 10.69 10.27 18.21
CA TRP A 194 10.12 9.17 19.00
C TRP A 194 9.62 8.00 18.18
N VAL A 195 9.12 8.22 16.97
CA VAL A 195 8.65 7.12 16.11
C VAL A 195 9.78 6.18 15.73
N GLY A 196 10.99 6.71 15.52
CA GLY A 196 12.16 5.87 15.28
C GLY A 196 12.57 5.03 16.47
N VAL A 197 12.60 5.64 17.65
CA VAL A 197 12.88 4.92 18.89
C VAL A 197 11.84 3.83 19.14
N PHE A 198 10.55 4.14 18.95
CA PHE A 198 9.48 3.19 19.14
C PHE A 198 9.54 2.02 18.14
N ALA A 199 9.81 2.30 16.86
CA ALA A 199 9.95 1.26 15.84
C ALA A 199 11.12 0.31 16.16
N VAL A 200 12.28 0.84 16.54
CA VAL A 200 13.45 0.04 16.95
C VAL A 200 13.14 -0.77 18.21
N ALA A 201 12.46 -0.18 19.19
CA ALA A 201 12.07 -0.88 20.42
C ALA A 201 11.12 -2.07 20.14
N VAL A 202 10.10 -1.88 19.29
CA VAL A 202 9.18 -2.96 18.89
C VAL A 202 9.93 -4.07 18.15
N MET A 203 10.85 -3.73 17.26
CA MET A 203 11.67 -4.72 16.57
C MET A 203 12.60 -5.49 17.52
N ALA A 204 13.24 -4.79 18.46
CA ALA A 204 14.08 -5.41 19.46
C ALA A 204 13.27 -6.37 20.33
N LEU A 205 12.08 -5.96 20.79
CA LEU A 205 11.16 -6.82 21.55
C LEU A 205 10.70 -8.03 20.73
N ALA A 206 10.36 -7.85 19.46
CA ALA A 206 9.97 -8.94 18.57
C ALA A 206 11.13 -9.94 18.35
N GLY A 207 12.35 -9.42 18.16
CA GLY A 207 13.57 -10.22 18.06
C GLY A 207 13.89 -10.98 19.34
N LEU A 208 13.77 -10.33 20.50
CA LEU A 208 13.98 -10.93 21.82
C LEU A 208 12.96 -12.04 22.09
N ARG A 209 11.68 -11.79 21.79
CA ARG A 209 10.61 -12.78 21.91
C ARG A 209 10.84 -13.97 20.99
N TRP A 210 11.29 -13.75 19.76
CA TRP A 210 11.62 -14.82 18.83
C TRP A 210 12.83 -15.63 19.30
N TRP A 211 13.86 -14.97 19.86
CA TRP A 211 15.02 -15.64 20.44
C TRP A 211 14.63 -16.51 21.63
N TRP A 212 13.85 -15.98 22.58
CA TRP A 212 13.36 -16.75 23.73
C TRP A 212 12.49 -17.93 23.32
N GLY A 213 11.57 -17.75 22.37
CA GLY A 213 10.77 -18.85 21.82
C GLY A 213 11.58 -19.90 21.06
N ARG A 214 12.84 -19.62 20.70
CA ARG A 214 13.79 -20.57 20.11
C ARG A 214 14.62 -21.30 21.16
N SER A 215 14.91 -20.66 22.29
CA SER A 215 15.60 -21.28 23.43
C SER A 215 14.74 -22.35 24.11
N ASP A 216 13.43 -22.13 24.25
CA ASP A 216 12.51 -23.12 24.83
C ASP A 216 12.41 -24.42 24.00
N LYS A 217 12.61 -24.32 22.67
CA LYS A 217 12.51 -25.47 21.75
C LYS A 217 13.78 -26.32 21.69
N LYS A 218 14.86 -25.92 22.36
CA LYS A 218 16.13 -26.69 22.40
C LYS A 218 16.29 -27.54 23.67
N VAL A 219 15.32 -27.50 24.58
CA VAL A 219 15.34 -28.23 25.87
C VAL A 219 14.32 -29.39 25.89
N VAL A 220 13.82 -29.81 24.72
CA VAL A 220 12.97 -31.01 24.57
C VAL A 220 13.61 -31.96 23.57
#